data_AF-A0A424H9W0-F1
#
_entry.id   AF-A0A424H9W0-F1
#
_cell.length_a   1.000
_cell.length_b   1.000
_cell.length_c   1.000
_cell.angle_alpha   90.00
_cell.angle_beta   90.00
_cell.angle_gamma   90.00
#
_symmetry.space_group_name_H-M   'P 1'
#
loop_
_entity.id
_entity.type
_entity.pdbx_description
1 polymer ?
#
loop_
_entity_poly.entity_id
_entity_poly.type
_entity_poly.pdbx_seq_one_letter_code
_entity_poly.pdbx_strand_id
1 'polypeptide(L)' 'MLNSSEEIIATNHGWNGLSSISEAAASVGVFAIDTESQNTARIISLETGLYTLRISGEEGTTGVALVELYAPP' A
#
# COMPACT_ATOMS: atom_id res chain seq x y z
N MET A 1 -0.91 8.58 1.71
CA MET A 1 -0.42 9.08 0.42
C MET A 1 -0.91 10.50 0.25
N LEU A 2 -0.02 11.38 -0.20
CA LEU A 2 -0.27 12.80 -0.39
C LEU A 2 -0.13 13.14 -1.88
N ASN A 3 -0.95 14.05 -2.40
CA ASN A 3 -0.72 14.68 -3.70
C ASN A 3 0.31 15.82 -3.58
N SER A 4 0.63 16.48 -4.71
CA SER A 4 1.60 17.58 -4.75
C SER A 4 1.19 18.83 -3.94
N SER A 5 -0.08 18.94 -3.55
CA SER A 5 -0.62 20.01 -2.70
C SER A 5 -0.66 19.63 -1.21
N GLU A 6 0.01 18.53 -0.82
CA GLU A 6 0.02 17.97 0.53
C GLU A 6 -1.35 17.50 1.04
N GLU A 7 -2.31 17.27 0.15
CA GLU A 7 -3.61 16.71 0.52
C GLU A 7 -3.53 15.19 0.64
N ILE A 8 -4.11 14.64 1.71
CA ILE A 8 -4.21 13.18 1.91
C ILE A 8 -5.24 12.61 0.94
N ILE A 9 -4.79 11.80 -0.01
CA ILE A 9 -5.65 11.13 -0.98
C ILE A 9 -5.91 9.65 -0.66
N ALA A 10 -5.11 9.06 0.23
CA ALA A 10 -5.27 7.69 0.67
C ALA A 10 -4.57 7.40 2.00
N THR A 11 -5.19 6.58 2.85
CA THR A 11 -4.64 6.04 4.10
C THR A 11 -4.88 4.53 4.14
N ASN A 12 -4.03 3.77 4.81
CA ASN A 12 -4.27 2.34 4.97
C ASN A 12 -3.63 1.85 6.27
N HIS A 13 -4.24 0.83 6.86
CA HIS A 13 -3.73 0.02 7.94
C HIS A 13 -4.16 -1.43 7.68
N GLY A 14 -3.20 -2.31 7.41
CA GLY A 14 -3.45 -3.70 7.03
C GLY A 14 -3.90 -3.88 5.58
N TRP A 15 -4.06 -5.13 5.16
CA TRP A 15 -4.66 -5.49 3.86
C TRP A 15 -5.96 -6.28 4.01
N ASN A 16 -6.26 -6.72 5.25
CA ASN A 16 -7.54 -7.28 5.69
C ASN A 16 -8.02 -8.52 4.93
N GLY A 17 -7.11 -9.29 4.33
CA GLY A 17 -7.48 -10.49 3.58
C GLY A 17 -8.32 -10.22 2.32
N LEU A 18 -8.31 -8.99 1.80
CA LEU A 18 -9.17 -8.60 0.68
C LEU A 18 -8.78 -9.34 -0.61
N SER A 19 -9.74 -10.02 -1.25
CA SER A 19 -9.49 -10.79 -2.48
C SER A 19 -8.96 -9.95 -3.64
N SER A 20 -9.37 -8.67 -3.73
CA SER A 20 -8.86 -7.76 -4.76
C SER A 20 -7.34 -7.52 -4.63
N ILE A 21 -6.82 -7.48 -3.40
CA ILE A 21 -5.39 -7.35 -3.14
C ILE A 21 -4.65 -8.63 -3.54
N SER A 22 -5.18 -9.81 -3.21
CA SER A 22 -4.52 -11.07 -3.57
C SER A 22 -4.54 -11.32 -5.08
N GLU A 23 -5.63 -10.95 -5.77
CA GLU A 23 -5.72 -10.97 -7.22
C GLU A 23 -4.71 -10.02 -7.88
N ALA A 24 -4.58 -8.79 -7.37
CA ALA A 24 -3.59 -7.84 -7.86
C ALA A 24 -2.15 -8.29 -7.59
N ALA A 25 -1.87 -8.83 -6.40
CA ALA A 25 -0.55 -9.38 -6.07
C ALA A 25 -0.16 -10.51 -7.03
N ALA A 26 -1.11 -11.40 -7.36
CA ALA A 26 -0.89 -12.46 -8.34
C ALA A 26 -0.62 -11.90 -9.76
N SER A 27 -1.29 -10.82 -10.17
CA SER A 27 -1.11 -10.25 -11.51
C SER A 27 0.26 -9.56 -11.71
N VAL A 28 0.85 -9.04 -10.63
CA VAL A 28 2.20 -8.44 -10.66
C VAL A 28 3.31 -9.42 -10.25
N GLY A 29 2.98 -10.70 -10.06
CA GLY A 29 3.95 -11.76 -9.73
C GLY A 29 4.50 -11.71 -8.31
N VAL A 30 3.80 -11.07 -7.38
CA VAL A 30 4.16 -11.04 -5.96
C VAL A 30 3.72 -12.37 -5.32
N PHE A 31 4.49 -12.81 -4.32
CA PHE A 31 4.14 -13.99 -3.53
C PHE A 31 2.77 -13.83 -2.86
N ALA A 32 2.11 -14.96 -2.56
CA ALA A 32 0.84 -14.93 -1.87
C ALA A 32 0.98 -14.28 -0.48
N ILE A 33 0.14 -13.28 -0.21
CA ILE A 33 0.08 -12.63 1.09
C ILE A 33 -0.84 -13.47 2.00
N ASP A 34 -0.34 -13.87 3.17
CA ASP A 34 -1.13 -14.62 4.17
C ASP A 34 -2.29 -13.76 4.69
N THR A 35 -3.51 -14.29 4.68
CA THR A 35 -4.75 -13.58 5.06
C THR A 35 -4.73 -13.03 6.48
N GLU A 36 -3.97 -13.64 7.38
CA GLU A 36 -3.79 -13.19 8.76
C GLU A 36 -2.59 -12.23 8.92
N SER A 37 -1.89 -11.90 7.84
CA SER A 37 -0.77 -10.97 7.86
C SER A 37 -1.19 -9.56 8.24
N GLN A 38 -0.45 -8.96 9.17
CA GLN A 38 -0.60 -7.55 9.54
C GLN A 38 0.07 -6.58 8.55
N ASN A 39 0.65 -7.11 7.45
CA ASN A 39 1.20 -6.26 6.40
C ASN A 39 0.11 -5.35 5.81
N THR A 40 0.54 -4.20 5.31
CA THR A 40 -0.36 -3.20 4.73
C THR A 40 -0.23 -3.20 3.22
N ALA A 41 -1.34 -3.31 2.50
CA ALA A 41 -1.37 -3.25 1.04
C ALA A 41 -2.65 -2.55 0.54
N ARG A 42 -2.50 -1.70 -0.47
CA ARG A 42 -3.60 -0.92 -1.06
C ARG A 42 -3.43 -0.79 -2.56
N ILE A 43 -4.52 -1.00 -3.30
CA ILE A 43 -4.62 -0.61 -4.71
C ILE A 43 -5.08 0.84 -4.78
N ILE A 44 -4.43 1.63 -5.62
CA ILE A 44 -4.80 3.02 -5.87
C ILE A 44 -4.68 3.33 -7.37
N SER A 45 -5.69 4.00 -7.91
CA SER A 45 -5.64 4.59 -9.23
C SER A 45 -5.23 6.06 -9.10
N LEU A 46 -4.22 6.46 -9.85
CA LEU A 46 -3.65 7.80 -9.81
C LEU A 46 -3.69 8.40 -11.21
N GLU A 47 -4.07 9.66 -11.28
CA GLU A 47 -3.77 10.48 -12.44
C GLU A 47 -2.25 10.68 -12.54
N THR A 48 -1.78 11.11 -13.71
CA THR A 48 -0.36 11.44 -13.87
C THR A 48 0.01 12.61 -12.96
N GLY A 49 1.03 12.43 -12.12
CA GLY A 49 1.46 13.47 -11.19
C GLY A 49 2.52 13.01 -10.20
N LEU A 50 2.92 13.93 -9.33
CA LEU A 50 3.84 13.66 -8.22
C LEU A 50 3.06 13.37 -6.94
N TYR A 51 3.51 12.34 -6.22
CA TYR A 51 2.89 11.90 -4.99
C TYR A 51 3.92 11.48 -3.95
N THR A 52 3.54 11.58 -2.68
CA THR A 52 4.36 11.16 -1.54
C THR A 52 3.68 10.04 -0.77
N LEU A 53 4.36 8.89 -0.64
CA LEU A 53 3.99 7.85 0.31
C LEU A 53 4.65 8.14 1.66
N ARG A 54 3.83 8.34 2.68
CA ARG A 54 4.26 8.49 4.08
C ARG A 54 3.96 7.21 4.82
N ILE A 55 4.98 6.62 5.42
CA ILE A 55 4.86 5.47 6.32
C ILE A 55 5.13 5.95 7.75
N SER A 56 4.35 5.44 8.68
CA SER A 56 4.51 5.65 10.12
C SER A 56 4.27 4.32 10.83
N GLY A 57 4.98 4.09 11.93
CA GLY A 57 4.63 3.00 12.83
C GLY A 57 3.31 3.27 13.54
N GLU A 58 2.63 2.20 13.92
CA GLU A 58 1.39 2.24 14.69
C GLU A 58 1.65 2.89 16.06
N GLU A 59 0.70 3.70 16.55
CA GLU A 59 0.81 4.41 17.84
C GLU A 59 2.13 5.19 18.04
N GLY A 60 2.77 5.64 16.95
CA GLY A 60 4.03 6.40 17.02
C GLY A 60 5.28 5.55 17.21
N THR A 61 5.19 4.24 17.05
CA THR A 61 6.35 3.34 17.05
C THR A 61 7.30 3.64 15.87
N THR A 62 8.56 3.21 16.00
CA THR A 62 9.58 3.38 14.95
C THR A 62 10.28 2.05 14.68
N GLY A 63 10.86 1.91 13.49
CA GLY A 63 11.52 0.68 13.04
C GLY A 63 11.91 0.76 11.57
N VAL A 64 12.32 -0.38 11.03
CA VAL A 64 12.61 -0.51 9.60
C VAL A 64 11.32 -0.80 8.85
N ALA A 65 11.04 -0.02 7.80
CA ALA A 65 9.94 -0.26 6.88
C ALA A 65 10.50 -0.61 5.50
N LEU A 66 9.89 -1.61 4.86
CA LEU A 66 10.09 -1.92 3.44
C LEU A 66 8.82 -1.51 2.69
N VAL A 67 9.00 -0.85 1.55
CA VAL A 67 7.92 -0.40 0.69
C VAL A 67 8.22 -0.88 -0.71
N GLU A 68 7.21 -1.47 -1.33
CA GLU A 68 7.25 -1.93 -2.71
C GLU A 68 6.08 -1.32 -3.44
N LEU A 69 6.32 -0.83 -4.66
CA LEU A 69 5.29 -0.27 -5.52
C LEU A 69 5.25 -1.08 -6.81
N TYR A 70 4.07 -1.58 -7.13
CA TYR A 70 3.83 -2.40 -8.30
C TYR A 70 2.82 -1.69 -9.19
N ALA A 71 3.07 -1.70 -10.49
CA ALA A 71 2.10 -1.27 -11.49
C ALA A 71 1.50 -2.55 -12.11
N PRO A 72 0.18 -2.78 -11.96
CA PRO A 72 -0.50 -3.80 -12.73
C PRO A 72 -0.29 -3.57 -14.24
N PRO A 73 -0.24 -4.63 -15.05
CA PRO A 73 -0.17 -4.51 -16.51
C PRO A 73 -1.38 -3.76 -17.10
#